data_AF-A0A354K533-F1
#
_entry.id   AF-A0A354K533-F1
#
_cell.length_a   1.000
_cell.length_b   1.000
_cell.length_c   1.000
_cell.angle_alpha   90.00
_cell.angle_beta   90.00
_cell.angle_gamma   90.00
#
_symmetry.space_group_name_H-M   'P 1'
#
loop_
_entity.id
_entity.type
_entity.pdbx_description
1 polymer ?
#
loop_
_entity_poly.entity_id
_entity_poly.type
_entity_poly.pdbx_seq_one_letter_code
_entity_poly.pdbx_strand_id
1 'polypeptide(L)'
;MASQKTRLTGTAVKHFMLIALGSTFLQIFCWAMYSYLELSIVMCGLSFVVTALLYHFLQKEQETGLSRRIVFFAAICIPFAVAAAMTATNLLRYPNLNLLNASLDGVSPLTEMVSLYAARLTVNGVCLLVFAPIDRLFRKERKQADEKPA
;
A
#
# COMPACT_ATOMS: atom_id res chain seq x y z
N MET A 1 37.75 -0.90 1.61
CA MET A 1 36.58 -0.83 0.68
C MET A 1 35.37 -1.68 1.11
N ALA A 2 35.51 -2.77 1.86
CA ALA A 2 34.35 -3.57 2.33
C ALA A 2 33.40 -2.82 3.30
N SER A 3 33.91 -1.90 4.11
CA SER A 3 33.16 -1.16 5.15
C SER A 3 32.16 -0.11 4.60
N GLN A 4 32.39 0.39 3.39
CA GLN A 4 31.51 1.39 2.77
C GLN A 4 30.29 0.75 2.10
N LYS A 5 30.47 -0.45 1.52
CA LYS A 5 29.40 -1.22 0.87
C LYS A 5 28.36 -1.72 1.90
N THR A 6 28.82 -2.16 3.07
CA THR A 6 27.93 -2.59 4.18
C THR A 6 27.12 -1.43 4.78
N ARG A 7 27.70 -0.23 4.92
CA ARG A 7 26.97 0.97 5.36
C ARG A 7 25.88 1.38 4.37
N LEU A 8 26.18 1.37 3.07
CA LEU A 8 25.20 1.68 2.00
C LEU A 8 24.01 0.71 2.00
N THR A 9 24.24 -0.58 2.21
CA THR A 9 23.15 -1.57 2.37
C THR A 9 22.33 -1.35 3.64
N GLY A 10 22.97 -0.98 4.76
CA GLY A 10 22.26 -0.73 6.01
C GLY A 10 21.28 0.44 5.93
N THR A 11 21.68 1.54 5.27
CA THR A 11 20.81 2.70 5.07
C THR A 11 19.69 2.40 4.07
N ALA A 12 19.96 1.67 2.99
CA ALA A 12 18.93 1.29 2.02
C ALA A 12 17.86 0.37 2.63
N VAL A 13 18.26 -0.59 3.48
CA VAL A 13 17.32 -1.47 4.20
C VAL A 13 16.46 -0.68 5.19
N LYS A 14 17.04 0.31 5.89
CA LYS A 14 16.28 1.20 6.77
C LYS A 14 15.21 1.98 6.00
N HIS A 15 15.58 2.64 4.90
CA HIS A 15 14.61 3.36 4.06
C HIS A 15 13.53 2.43 3.51
N PHE A 16 13.91 1.22 3.07
CA PHE A 16 12.95 0.22 2.62
C PHE A 16 11.93 -0.15 3.70
N MET A 17 12.40 -0.48 4.91
CA MET A 17 11.52 -0.82 6.02
C MET A 17 10.63 0.36 6.41
N LEU A 18 11.17 1.58 6.43
CA LEU A 18 10.45 2.78 6.82
C LEU A 18 9.35 3.11 5.81
N ILE A 19 9.61 2.93 4.51
CA ILE A 19 8.61 3.07 3.45
C ILE A 19 7.52 1.99 3.57
N ALA A 20 7.90 0.73 3.81
CA ALA A 20 6.94 -0.37 3.91
C ALA A 20 6.04 -0.25 5.16
N LEU A 21 6.64 0.04 6.32
CA LEU A 21 5.92 0.27 7.57
C LEU A 21 5.07 1.54 7.49
N GLY A 22 5.63 2.63 6.96
CA GLY A 22 4.92 3.90 6.81
C GLY A 22 3.71 3.79 5.89
N SER A 23 3.84 3.09 4.75
CA SER A 23 2.72 2.85 3.84
C SER A 23 1.65 1.96 4.48
N THR A 24 2.05 0.89 5.17
CA THR A 24 1.11 0.00 5.88
C THR A 24 0.37 0.76 6.99
N PHE A 25 1.10 1.54 7.80
CA PHE A 25 0.53 2.36 8.87
C PHE A 25 -0.44 3.40 8.31
N LEU A 26 -0.08 4.11 7.24
CA LEU A 26 -0.94 5.11 6.63
C LEU A 26 -2.24 4.50 6.10
N GLN A 27 -2.16 3.34 5.44
CA GLN A 27 -3.35 2.65 4.97
C GLN A 27 -4.26 2.23 6.13
N ILE A 28 -3.70 1.65 7.20
CA ILE A 28 -4.45 1.30 8.42
C ILE A 28 -5.07 2.55 9.04
N PHE A 29 -4.30 3.63 9.17
CA PHE A 29 -4.75 4.89 9.75
C PHE A 29 -5.90 5.52 8.96
N CYS A 30 -5.82 5.57 7.63
CA CYS A 30 -6.90 6.05 6.77
C CYS A 30 -8.20 5.25 7.00
N TRP A 31 -8.09 3.93 7.15
CA TRP A 31 -9.24 3.07 7.40
C TRP A 31 -9.78 3.16 8.83
N ALA A 32 -8.91 3.35 9.82
CA ALA A 32 -9.31 3.59 11.20
C ALA A 32 -10.08 4.92 11.31
N MET A 33 -9.55 5.98 10.69
CA MET A 33 -10.22 7.28 10.58
C MET A 33 -11.56 7.17 9.85
N TYR A 34 -11.61 6.41 8.76
CA TYR A 34 -12.87 6.15 8.05
C TYR A 34 -13.93 5.52 8.95
N SER A 35 -13.53 4.53 9.75
CA SER A 35 -14.45 3.82 10.65
C SER A 35 -14.87 4.69 11.84
N TYR A 36 -13.98 5.56 12.33
CA TYR A 36 -14.28 6.50 13.40
C TYR A 36 -15.18 7.67 12.97
N LEU A 37 -15.04 8.13 11.72
CA LEU A 37 -15.81 9.25 11.17
C LEU A 37 -17.10 8.81 10.46
N GLU A 38 -17.44 7.51 10.49
CA GLU A 38 -18.60 6.92 9.82
C GLU A 38 -18.75 7.37 8.34
N LEU A 39 -17.61 7.51 7.65
CA LEU A 39 -17.61 8.01 6.28
C LEU A 39 -18.26 6.98 5.32
N SER A 40 -18.84 7.47 4.22
CA SER A 40 -19.45 6.63 3.17
C SER A 40 -18.41 5.88 2.35
N ILE A 41 -18.74 4.68 1.86
CA ILE A 41 -17.82 3.77 1.14
C ILE A 41 -17.18 4.39 -0.10
N VAL A 42 -17.78 5.45 -0.64
CA VAL A 42 -17.21 6.26 -1.73
C VAL A 42 -15.88 6.91 -1.30
N MET A 43 -15.71 7.22 -0.02
CA MET A 43 -14.45 7.71 0.55
C MET A 43 -13.37 6.63 0.68
N CYS A 44 -13.65 5.36 0.40
CA CYS A 44 -12.61 4.32 0.27
C CYS A 44 -11.57 4.71 -0.80
N GLY A 45 -12.02 5.40 -1.85
CA GLY A 45 -11.14 5.95 -2.88
C GLY A 45 -10.13 6.97 -2.34
N LEU A 46 -10.41 7.64 -1.22
CA LEU A 46 -9.47 8.60 -0.62
C LEU A 46 -8.23 7.90 -0.07
N SER A 47 -8.38 6.74 0.58
CA SER A 47 -7.25 5.94 1.06
C SER A 47 -6.35 5.49 -0.10
N PHE A 48 -6.97 5.15 -1.23
CA PHE A 48 -6.28 4.84 -2.47
C PHE A 48 -5.51 6.06 -3.01
N VAL A 49 -6.17 7.21 -3.13
CA VAL A 49 -5.56 8.46 -3.63
C VAL A 49 -4.39 8.90 -2.74
N VAL A 50 -4.55 8.87 -1.42
CA VAL A 50 -3.50 9.24 -0.46
C VAL A 50 -2.28 8.32 -0.61
N THR A 51 -2.51 7.01 -0.73
CA THR A 51 -1.42 6.04 -0.89
C THR A 51 -0.75 6.15 -2.26
N ALA A 52 -1.53 6.44 -3.32
CA ALA A 52 -1.02 6.69 -4.67
C ALA A 52 -0.17 7.97 -4.73
N LEU A 53 -0.59 9.05 -4.06
CA LEU A 53 0.18 10.28 -3.94
C LEU A 53 1.48 10.05 -3.17
N LEU A 54 1.43 9.34 -2.03
CA LEU A 54 2.62 8.99 -1.28
C LEU A 54 3.63 8.23 -2.15
N TYR A 55 3.16 7.24 -2.91
CA TYR A 55 3.98 6.51 -3.86
C TYR A 55 4.58 7.43 -4.93
N HIS A 56 3.78 8.34 -5.49
CA HIS A 56 4.24 9.31 -6.50
C HIS A 56 5.33 10.25 -5.96
N PHE A 57 5.19 10.71 -4.72
CA PHE A 57 6.20 11.54 -4.04
C PHE A 57 7.47 10.76 -3.74
N LEU A 58 7.36 9.56 -3.16
CA LEU A 58 8.51 8.69 -2.87
C LEU A 58 9.28 8.30 -4.13
N GLN A 59 8.62 8.20 -5.29
CA GLN A 59 9.30 7.97 -6.57
C GLN A 59 10.02 9.19 -7.14
N LYS A 60 9.60 10.40 -6.76
CA LYS A 60 10.18 11.66 -7.21
C LYS A 60 11.40 12.05 -6.37
N GLU A 61 11.42 11.60 -5.12
CA GLU A 61 12.50 11.88 -4.17
C GLU A 61 13.79 11.12 -4.53
N GLN A 62 14.79 11.88 -4.99
CA GLN A 62 16.12 11.36 -5.35
C GLN A 62 16.93 10.91 -4.12
N GLU A 63 16.57 11.39 -2.92
CA GLU A 63 17.31 11.14 -1.67
C GLU A 63 17.10 9.74 -1.09
N THR A 64 16.07 9.01 -1.54
CA THR A 64 15.81 7.65 -1.04
C THR A 64 16.93 6.66 -1.37
N GLY A 65 17.79 6.97 -2.37
CA GLY A 65 18.89 6.10 -2.82
C GLY A 65 18.42 4.74 -3.36
N LEU A 66 17.11 4.52 -3.48
CA LEU A 66 16.47 3.26 -3.82
C LEU A 66 15.99 3.29 -5.28
N SER A 67 16.16 2.16 -5.97
CA SER A 67 15.57 2.00 -7.30
C SER A 67 14.04 2.08 -7.23
N ARG A 68 13.40 2.71 -8.23
CA ARG A 68 11.94 2.83 -8.31
C ARG A 68 11.19 1.51 -8.17
N ARG A 69 11.79 0.42 -8.65
CA ARG A 69 11.24 -0.94 -8.47
C ARG A 69 11.18 -1.33 -7.00
N ILE A 70 12.24 -1.02 -6.25
CA ILE A 70 12.32 -1.36 -4.82
C ILE A 70 11.33 -0.53 -4.00
N VAL A 71 11.18 0.77 -4.31
CA VAL A 71 10.14 1.63 -3.69
C VAL A 71 8.74 1.08 -3.95
N PHE A 72 8.47 0.59 -5.16
CA PHE A 72 7.20 -0.07 -5.48
C PHE A 72 6.96 -1.35 -4.67
N PHE A 73 7.96 -2.22 -4.58
CA PHE A 73 7.84 -3.43 -3.77
C PHE A 73 7.61 -3.10 -2.29
N ALA A 74 8.33 -2.12 -1.75
CA ALA A 74 8.23 -1.68 -0.37
C ALA A 74 6.86 -1.06 -0.04
N ALA A 75 6.42 -0.09 -0.85
CA ALA A 75 5.26 0.73 -0.55
C ALA A 75 3.93 0.08 -0.94
N ILE A 76 3.92 -0.82 -1.93
CA ILE A 76 2.69 -1.38 -2.52
C ILE A 76 2.66 -2.90 -2.43
N CYS A 77 3.66 -3.61 -2.98
CA CYS A 77 3.58 -5.08 -3.03
C CYS A 77 3.62 -5.75 -1.65
N ILE A 78 4.48 -5.30 -0.73
CA ILE A 78 4.58 -5.90 0.60
C ILE A 78 3.30 -5.66 1.41
N PRO A 79 2.80 -4.41 1.57
CA PRO A 79 1.55 -4.17 2.27
C PRO A 79 0.39 -4.96 1.66
N PHE A 80 0.33 -5.05 0.34
CA PHE A 80 -0.67 -5.85 -0.37
C PHE A 80 -0.53 -7.35 -0.09
N ALA A 81 0.68 -7.92 -0.16
CA ALA A 81 0.91 -9.34 0.07
C ALA A 81 0.55 -9.74 1.51
N VAL A 82 0.89 -8.89 2.49
CA VAL A 82 0.51 -9.09 3.89
C VAL A 82 -1.00 -9.02 4.05
N ALA A 83 -1.65 -7.99 3.49
CA ALA A 83 -3.10 -7.85 3.54
C ALA A 83 -3.81 -9.05 2.89
N ALA A 84 -3.38 -9.45 1.69
CA ALA A 84 -3.95 -10.58 0.95
C ALA A 84 -3.76 -11.91 1.70
N ALA A 85 -2.59 -12.15 2.30
CA ALA A 85 -2.35 -13.34 3.11
C ALA A 85 -3.25 -13.37 4.36
N MET A 86 -3.43 -12.23 5.03
CA MET A 86 -4.34 -12.12 6.18
C MET A 86 -5.80 -12.34 5.76
N THR A 87 -6.24 -11.75 4.65
CA THR A 87 -7.59 -11.95 4.10
C THR A 87 -7.83 -13.41 3.71
N ALA A 88 -6.88 -14.05 3.03
CA ALA A 88 -6.96 -15.46 2.66
C ALA A 88 -7.01 -16.36 3.91
N THR A 89 -6.20 -16.09 4.93
CA THR A 89 -6.21 -16.83 6.19
C THR A 89 -7.54 -16.69 6.92
N ASN A 90 -8.14 -15.50 6.91
CA ASN A 90 -9.45 -15.26 7.50
C ASN A 90 -10.59 -15.94 6.74
N LEU A 91 -10.55 -15.94 5.40
CA LEU A 91 -11.50 -16.68 4.57
C LEU A 91 -11.45 -18.20 4.81
N LEU A 92 -10.24 -18.76 4.97
CA LEU A 92 -10.06 -20.18 5.23
C LEU A 92 -10.54 -20.59 6.64
N ARG A 93 -10.35 -19.71 7.64
CA ARG A 93 -10.79 -19.97 9.03
C ARG A 93 -12.27 -19.69 9.24
N TYR A 94 -12.82 -18.71 8.53
CA TYR A 94 -14.19 -18.24 8.68
C TYR A 94 -14.79 -18.07 7.27
N PRO A 95 -15.29 -19.15 6.65
CA PRO A 95 -15.80 -19.10 5.28
C PRO A 95 -17.09 -18.30 5.14
N ASN A 96 -17.86 -18.14 6.24
CA ASN A 96 -19.09 -17.34 6.26
C ASN A 96 -18.84 -15.84 6.48
N LEU A 97 -17.57 -15.42 6.53
CA LEU A 97 -17.19 -14.07 6.88
C LEU A 97 -17.46 -13.14 5.70
N ASN A 98 -18.46 -12.27 5.84
CA ASN A 98 -18.74 -11.26 4.84
C ASN A 98 -17.68 -10.16 4.94
N LEU A 99 -16.59 -10.29 4.19
CA LEU A 99 -15.42 -9.40 4.24
C LEU A 99 -15.72 -7.91 3.98
N LEU A 100 -16.92 -7.60 3.49
CA LEU A 100 -17.40 -6.24 3.22
C LEU A 100 -18.44 -5.75 4.24
N ASN A 101 -18.98 -6.63 5.09
CA ASN A 101 -20.00 -6.31 6.09
C ASN A 101 -19.62 -6.87 7.46
N ALA A 102 -19.48 -5.98 8.44
CA ALA A 102 -18.98 -6.26 9.78
C ALA A 102 -19.99 -7.00 10.68
N SER A 103 -20.60 -8.08 10.21
CA SER A 103 -21.53 -8.84 11.02
C SER A 103 -21.28 -10.33 10.86
N LEU A 104 -20.66 -10.92 11.90
CA LEU A 104 -20.67 -12.35 12.12
C LEU A 104 -21.34 -12.64 13.45
N ASP A 105 -22.33 -13.51 13.41
CA ASP A 105 -22.81 -14.17 14.61
C ASP A 105 -21.72 -15.12 15.13
N GLY A 106 -21.20 -14.83 16.33
CA GLY A 106 -20.36 -15.76 17.11
C GLY A 106 -18.84 -15.61 17.00
N VAL A 107 -18.31 -14.52 16.43
CA VAL A 107 -16.85 -14.26 16.37
C VAL A 107 -16.47 -13.07 17.28
N SER A 108 -15.26 -13.11 17.85
CA SER A 108 -14.76 -12.01 18.70
C SER A 108 -14.70 -10.68 17.92
N PRO A 109 -15.12 -9.54 18.51
CA PRO A 109 -15.11 -8.23 17.85
C PRO A 109 -13.74 -7.82 17.27
N LEU A 110 -12.65 -8.27 17.91
CA LEU A 110 -11.29 -8.03 17.41
C LEU A 110 -11.02 -8.76 16.09
N THR A 111 -11.49 -9.99 15.96
CA THR A 111 -11.30 -10.79 14.74
C THR A 111 -12.13 -10.24 13.60
N GLU A 112 -13.34 -9.77 13.88
CA GLU A 112 -14.17 -9.06 12.91
C GLU A 112 -13.47 -7.81 12.38
N MET A 113 -12.98 -6.94 13.27
CA MET A 113 -12.23 -5.75 12.84
C MET A 113 -11.01 -6.09 11.99
N VAL A 114 -10.19 -7.05 12.43
CA VAL A 114 -8.98 -7.45 11.69
C VAL A 114 -9.34 -7.99 10.30
N SER A 115 -10.40 -8.78 10.19
CA SER A 115 -10.86 -9.34 8.91
C SER A 115 -11.38 -8.25 7.96
N LEU A 116 -12.14 -7.29 8.48
CA LEU A 116 -12.67 -6.16 7.73
C LEU A 116 -11.54 -5.26 7.23
N TYR A 117 -10.59 -4.90 8.09
CA TYR A 117 -9.43 -4.10 7.71
C TYR A 117 -8.54 -4.82 6.71
N ALA A 118 -8.28 -6.13 6.89
CA ALA A 118 -7.49 -6.90 5.94
C ALA A 118 -8.13 -6.93 4.54
N ALA A 119 -9.45 -7.17 4.47
CA ALA A 119 -10.19 -7.16 3.20
C ALA A 119 -10.12 -5.79 2.51
N ARG A 120 -10.34 -4.72 3.27
CA ARG A 120 -10.27 -3.33 2.81
C ARG A 120 -8.88 -2.95 2.30
N LEU A 121 -7.82 -3.36 3.00
CA LEU A 121 -6.44 -3.19 2.58
C LEU A 121 -6.12 -3.99 1.31
N THR A 122 -6.66 -5.20 1.19
CA THR A 122 -6.50 -6.04 -0.01
C THR A 122 -7.13 -5.37 -1.22
N VAL A 123 -8.38 -4.90 -1.12
CA VAL A 123 -9.06 -4.17 -2.20
C VAL A 123 -8.26 -2.92 -2.60
N ASN A 124 -7.80 -2.14 -1.62
CA ASN A 124 -6.99 -0.96 -1.90
C ASN A 124 -5.66 -1.31 -2.61
N GLY A 125 -5.00 -2.39 -2.18
CA GLY A 125 -3.78 -2.87 -2.81
C GLY A 125 -3.98 -3.37 -4.24
N VAL A 126 -5.11 -4.01 -4.56
CA VAL A 126 -5.48 -4.35 -5.96
C VAL A 126 -5.57 -3.08 -6.80
N CYS A 127 -6.26 -2.06 -6.32
CA CYS A 127 -6.36 -0.77 -7.02
C CYS A 127 -4.98 -0.14 -7.23
N LEU A 128 -4.10 -0.17 -6.22
CA LEU A 128 -2.74 0.37 -6.32
C LEU A 128 -1.85 -0.42 -7.30
N LEU A 129 -2.04 -1.74 -7.39
CA LEU A 129 -1.36 -2.57 -8.38
C LEU A 129 -1.76 -2.21 -9.81
N VAL A 130 -3.01 -1.80 -10.04
CA VAL A 130 -3.49 -1.29 -11.34
C VAL A 130 -3.00 0.13 -11.60
N PHE A 131 -2.93 0.97 -10.57
CA PHE A 131 -2.47 2.36 -10.70
C PHE A 131 -0.98 2.49 -11.02
N ALA A 132 -0.12 1.68 -10.39
CA ALA A 132 1.33 1.77 -10.57
C ALA A 132 1.83 1.62 -12.03
N PRO A 133 1.32 0.69 -12.88
CA PRO A 133 1.67 0.65 -14.29
C PRO A 133 1.13 1.85 -15.07
N ILE A 134 -0.03 2.39 -14.68
CA ILE A 134 -0.63 3.58 -15.30
C ILE A 134 0.25 4.81 -15.02
N ASP A 135 0.65 5.07 -13.76
CA ASP A 135 1.56 6.19 -13.42
C ASP A 135 2.90 6.06 -14.17
N ARG A 136 3.41 4.83 -14.34
CA ARG A 136 4.62 4.57 -15.11
C ARG A 136 4.46 4.89 -16.60
N LEU A 137 3.30 4.61 -17.18
CA LEU A 137 2.98 4.92 -18.57
C LEU A 137 2.90 6.44 -18.80
N PHE A 138 2.14 7.15 -17.95
CA PHE A 138 2.00 8.61 -18.02
C PHE A 138 3.33 9.36 -17.85
N ARG A 139 4.22 8.89 -16.97
CA ARG A 139 5.56 9.49 -16.82
C ARG A 139 6.47 9.24 -18.04
N LYS A 140 6.31 8.10 -18.72
CA LYS A 140 7.09 7.78 -19.93
C LYS A 140 6.69 8.70 -21.08
N GLU A 141 5.40 8.96 -21.23
CA GLU A 141 4.89 9.89 -22.25
C GLU A 141 5.37 11.33 -22.02
N ARG A 142 5.39 11.83 -20.77
CA ARG A 142 5.94 13.16 -20.48
C ARG A 142 7.43 13.29 -20.82
N LYS A 143 8.23 12.26 -20.52
CA LYS A 143 9.66 12.27 -20.89
C LYS A 143 9.86 12.31 -22.41
N GLN A 144 9.05 11.57 -23.16
CA GLN A 144 9.10 11.61 -24.63
C GLN A 144 8.59 12.92 -25.22
N ALA A 145 7.64 13.59 -24.56
CA ALA A 145 7.17 14.91 -24.97
C ALA A 145 8.22 16.02 -24.70
N ASP A 146 8.97 15.94 -23.61
CA ASP A 146 10.07 16.88 -23.30
C ASP A 146 11.34 16.63 -24.14
N GLU A 147 11.61 15.39 -24.57
CA GLU A 147 12.77 15.04 -25.41
C GLU A 147 12.56 15.24 -26.92
N LYS A 148 11.36 15.61 -27.35
CA LYS A 148 11.10 15.91 -28.76
C LYS A 148 11.30 17.42 -28.98
N PRO A 149 12.45 17.88 -29.50
CA PRO A 149 12.57 19.27 -29.91
C PRO A 149 11.55 19.52 -31.03
N ALA A 150 10.82 20.62 -30.90
CA ALA A 150 9.95 21.14 -31.95
C ALA A 150 10.74 21.43 -33.24
#